data_AF-A0A661BQX9-F1
#
_entry.id   AF-A0A661BQX9-F1
#
_cell.length_a   1.000
_cell.length_b   1.000
_cell.length_c   1.000
_cell.angle_alpha   90.00
_cell.angle_beta   90.00
_cell.angle_gamma   90.00
#
_symmetry.space_group_name_H-M   'P 1'
#
loop_
_entity.id
_entity.type
_entity.pdbx_description
1 polymer ?
#
loop_
_entity_poly.entity_id
_entity_poly.type
_entity_poly.pdbx_seq_one_letter_code
_entity_poly.pdbx_strand_id
1 'polypeptide(L)' 'MKILGLETSCDETGVALYDTEQGLLAHALHTQIELHEVYGGVVPELASRDHVRRIIPLV' A
#
# COMPACT_ATOMS: atom_id res chain seq x y z
N MET A 1 -12.75 1.99 18.74
CA MET A 1 -13.01 1.02 17.64
C MET A 1 -11.79 0.97 16.75
N LYS A 2 -11.32 -0.23 16.38
CA LYS A 2 -10.15 -0.39 15.50
C LYS A 2 -10.58 -0.55 14.05
N ILE A 3 -9.93 0.18 13.14
CA ILE A 3 -10.16 0.21 11.69
C ILE A 3 -8.84 -0.16 11.00
N LEU A 4 -8.88 -1.15 10.11
CA LEU A 4 -7.78 -1.47 9.22
C LEU A 4 -8.03 -0.78 7.86
N GLY A 5 -7.19 0.19 7.52
CA GLY A 5 -7.21 0.86 6.22
C GLY A 5 -6.22 0.19 5.26
N LEU A 6 -6.66 -0.02 4.02
CA LEU A 6 -5.84 -0.55 2.92
C LEU A 6 -5.87 0.46 1.77
N GLU A 7 -4.70 0.80 1.25
CA GLU A 7 -4.53 1.71 0.11
C GLU A 7 -3.78 0.99 -1.00
N THR A 8 -4.45 0.81 -2.15
CA THR A 8 -3.91 0.12 -3.35
C THR A 8 -4.48 0.74 -4.64
N SER A 9 -4.65 2.07 -4.68
CA SER A 9 -5.30 2.75 -5.82
C SER A 9 -4.36 2.98 -7.01
N CYS A 10 -3.06 3.17 -6.78
CA CYS A 10 -2.06 3.48 -7.82
C CYS A 10 -0.84 2.57 -7.72
N ASP A 11 0.27 3.03 -7.14
CA ASP A 11 1.55 2.32 -7.12
C ASP A 11 2.16 2.21 -5.71
N GLU A 12 1.42 2.61 -4.68
CA GLU A 12 1.71 2.31 -3.29
C GLU A 12 0.80 1.24 -2.71
N THR A 13 1.39 0.33 -1.92
CA THR A 13 0.63 -0.57 -1.04
C THR A 13 0.74 -0.05 0.38
N GLY A 14 -0.34 0.53 0.89
CA GLY A 14 -0.42 1.10 2.24
C GLY A 14 -1.33 0.29 3.15
N VAL A 15 -0.91 0.15 4.41
CA VAL A 15 -1.73 -0.43 5.49
C VAL A 15 -1.67 0.51 6.69
N ALA A 16 -2.80 0.75 7.34
CA ALA A 16 -2.88 1.54 8.56
C ALA A 16 -3.85 0.92 9.57
N LEU A 17 -3.46 0.90 10.84
CA LEU A 17 -4.35 0.58 11.95
C LEU A 17 -4.72 1.87 12.68
N TYR A 18 -5.99 2.23 12.63
CA TYR A 18 -6.52 3.42 13.28
C TYR A 18 -7.46 3.02 14.41
N ASP A 19 -7.34 3.66 15.57
CA ASP A 19 -8.30 3.56 16.66
C ASP A 19 -9.06 4.88 16.79
N THR A 20 -10.39 4.80 16.86
CA THR A 20 -11.26 5.99 16.95
C THR A 20 -11.02 6.87 18.17
N GLU A 21 -10.41 6.35 19.24
CA GLU A 21 -10.11 7.09 20.46
C GLU A 21 -8.64 7.47 20.58
N GLN A 22 -7.73 6.61 20.09
CA GLN A 22 -6.28 6.81 20.24
C GLN A 22 -5.59 7.35 18.97
N GLY A 23 -6.30 7.43 17.84
CA GLY A 23 -5.75 7.87 16.56
C GLY A 23 -4.98 6.76 15.83
N LEU A 24 -3.93 7.14 15.09
CA LEU A 24 -3.12 6.21 14.31
C LEU A 24 -2.24 5.36 15.22
N LEU A 25 -2.45 4.04 15.21
CA LEU A 25 -1.68 3.10 16.02
C LEU A 25 -0.46 2.55 15.28
N ALA A 26 -0.61 2.25 13.99
CA ALA A 26 0.46 1.74 13.14
C ALA A 26 0.18 2.06 11.68
N HIS A 27 1.24 2.16 10.88
CA HIS A 27 1.14 2.19 9.42
C HIS A 27 2.38 1.58 8.78
N ALA A 28 2.21 1.06 7.57
CA ALA A 28 3.28 0.56 6.73
C ALA A 28 2.99 0.94 5.26
N LEU A 29 4.05 1.19 4.48
CA LEU A 29 3.95 1.60 3.09
C LEU A 29 5.03 0.89 2.26
N HIS A 30 4.63 0.41 1.09
CA HIS A 30 5.54 -0.03 0.05
C HIS A 30 5.29 0.81 -1.21
N THR A 31 6.36 1.34 -1.81
CA THR A 31 6.32 2.08 -3.07
C THR A 31 6.88 1.24 -4.22
N GLN A 32 6.28 1.39 -5.40
CA GLN A 32 6.71 0.72 -6.64
C GLN A 32 7.47 1.66 -7.59
N ILE A 33 7.93 2.84 -7.14
CA ILE A 33 8.62 3.82 -8.00
C ILE A 33 9.77 3.17 -8.79
N GLU A 34 10.64 2.39 -8.13
CA GLU A 34 11.78 1.71 -8.78
C GLU A 34 11.32 0.70 -9.85
N LEU A 35 10.17 0.06 -9.65
CA LEU A 35 9.59 -0.87 -10.63
C LEU A 35 9.08 -0.13 -11.88
N HIS A 36 8.49 1.06 -11.71
CA HIS A 36 7.89 1.83 -12.80
C HIS A 36 8.88 2.79 -13.50
N GLU A 37 10.01 3.11 -12.87
CA GLU A 37 11.02 4.05 -13.38
C GLU A 37 11.52 3.65 -14.79
N VAL A 38 11.74 2.35 -15.03
CA VAL A 38 12.23 1.84 -16.32
C VAL A 38 11.21 1.99 -17.47
N TYR A 39 9.95 2.25 -17.14
CA TYR A 39 8.86 2.42 -18.10
C TYR A 39 8.48 3.89 -18.31
N GLY A 40 9.04 4.81 -17.51
CA GLY A 40 8.71 6.24 -17.56
C GLY A 40 7.31 6.59 -17.06
N GLY A 41 6.66 5.69 -16.32
CA GLY A 41 5.31 5.88 -15.78
C GLY A 41 4.73 4.58 -15.21
N VAL A 42 3.64 4.70 -14.45
CA VAL A 42 2.97 3.55 -13.82
C VAL A 42 2.42 2.61 -14.89
N VAL A 43 2.81 1.34 -14.80
CA VAL A 43 2.27 0.25 -15.63
C VAL A 43 1.16 -0.46 -14.84
N PRO A 44 -0.13 -0.31 -15.19
CA PRO A 44 -1.25 -0.75 -14.34
C PRO A 44 -1.24 -2.24 -13.97
N GLU A 45 -0.86 -3.11 -14.90
CA GLU A 45 -0.77 -4.55 -14.65
C GLU A 45 0.37 -4.90 -13.67
N LEU A 46 1.51 -4.21 -13.75
CA LEU A 46 2.62 -4.42 -12.82
C LEU A 46 2.25 -3.95 -11.42
N ALA A 47 1.55 -2.81 -11.32
CA ALA A 47 1.09 -2.28 -10.05
C ALA A 47 0.10 -3.22 -9.36
N SER A 48 -0.90 -3.71 -10.11
CA SER A 48 -1.88 -4.69 -9.63
C SER A 48 -1.20 -5.96 -9.08
N ARG A 49 -0.18 -6.48 -9.78
CA ARG A 49 0.56 -7.68 -9.34
C ARG A 49 1.40 -7.43 -8.10
N ASP A 50 2.03 -6.28 -7.99
CA ASP A 50 2.87 -5.98 -6.84
C ASP A 50 2.04 -5.74 -5.57
N HIS A 51 0.87 -5.09 -5.67
CA HIS A 51 -0.09 -5.01 -4.55
C HIS A 51 -0.42 -6.39 -3.97
N VAL A 52 -0.72 -7.38 -4.82
CA VAL A 52 -1.03 -8.76 -4.38
C VAL A 52 0.14 -9.39 -3.62
N ARG A 53 1.39 -9.11 -4.02
CA ARG A 53 2.59 -9.63 -3.36
C ARG A 53 2.87 -8.96 -2.02
N ARG A 54 2.48 -7.69 -1.87
CA ARG A 54 2.87 -6.84 -0.74
C ARG A 54 1.80 -6.72 0.33
N ILE A 55 0.53 -6.89 0.00
CA ILE A 55 -0.57 -6.66 0.94
C ILE A 55 -0.51 -7.59 2.16
N ILE A 56 -0.22 -8.88 1.99
CA ILE A 56 -0.14 -9.82 3.11
C ILE A 56 1.10 -9.57 4.00
N PRO A 57 2.31 -9.36 3.46
CA PRO A 57 3.47 -8.98 4.29
C PRO A 57 3.33 -7.67 5.10
N LEU A 58 2.42 -6.78 4.72
CA LEU A 58 2.23 -5.48 5.37
C LEU A 58 1.12 -5.47 6.44
N VAL A 59 0.30 -6.53 6.53
CA VAL A 59 -0.78 -6.69 7.52
C VAL A 59 -0.33 -7.61 8.64
#